data_AF-A0A5K0YXU4-F1
#
_entry.id   AF-A0A5K0YXU4-F1
#
_cell.length_a   1.000
_cell.length_b   1.000
_cell.length_c   1.000
_cell.angle_alpha   90.00
_cell.angle_beta   90.00
_cell.angle_gamma   90.00
#
_symmetry.space_group_name_H-M   'P 1'
#
loop_
_entity.id
_entity.type
_entity.pdbx_description
1 polymer ?
#
loop_
_entity_poly.entity_id
_entity_poly.type
_entity_poly.pdbx_seq_one_letter_code
_entity_poly.pdbx_strand_id
1 'polypeptide(L)' 'YLSDFVCCFYGKPDAYGVVTVPFSIREGINIFFAEFVQTKNLRFHDDSFTFKATN' A
#
# COMPACT_ATOMS: atom_id res chain seq x y z
N TYR A 1 6.01 -18.21 -5.94
CA TYR A 1 5.24 -17.11 -6.53
C TYR A 1 3.78 -17.45 -6.29
N LEU A 2 3.08 -16.71 -5.42
CA LEU A 2 1.75 -17.13 -4.92
C LEU A 2 0.59 -16.52 -5.73
N SER A 3 0.78 -15.35 -6.34
CA SER A 3 -0.27 -14.65 -7.10
C SER A 3 0.37 -13.67 -8.07
N ASP A 4 -0.08 -13.57 -9.32
CA ASP A 4 0.47 -12.62 -10.30
C ASP A 4 0.06 -11.16 -10.06
N PHE A 5 -1.03 -10.96 -9.31
CA PHE A 5 -1.59 -9.66 -8.98
C PHE A 5 -1.90 -9.54 -7.49
N VAL A 6 -1.80 -8.32 -6.97
CA VAL A 6 -2.11 -7.98 -5.57
C VAL A 6 -3.07 -6.79 -5.52
N CYS A 7 -4.05 -6.87 -4.61
CA CYS A 7 -4.96 -5.77 -4.30
C CYS A 7 -4.69 -5.28 -2.87
N CYS A 8 -4.56 -3.97 -2.69
CA CYS A 8 -4.39 -3.36 -1.39
C CYS A 8 -5.73 -2.80 -0.91
N PHE A 9 -6.08 -3.09 0.34
CA PHE A 9 -7.24 -2.50 1.01
C PHE A 9 -6.75 -1.40 1.94
N TYR A 10 -7.38 -0.23 1.87
CA TYR A 10 -7.02 0.89 2.73
C TYR A 10 -8.24 1.72 3.10
N GLY A 11 -8.15 2.42 4.22
CA GLY A 11 -9.23 3.26 4.71
C GLY A 11 -9.14 3.45 6.21
N LYS A 12 -10.15 4.09 6.77
CA LYS A 12 -10.24 4.29 8.21
C LYS A 12 -11.15 3.21 8.81
N PRO A 13 -10.68 2.44 9.80
CA PRO A 13 -11.51 1.46 10.48
C PRO A 13 -12.76 2.17 11.03
N ASP A 14 -13.92 1.53 10.86
CA ASP A 14 -15.24 2.04 11.27
C ASP A 14 -15.77 3.25 10.48
N ALA A 15 -15.11 3.67 9.39
CA ALA A 15 -15.62 4.75 8.54
C ALA A 15 -15.77 4.33 7.07
N TYR A 16 -14.67 3.93 6.42
CA TYR A 16 -14.69 3.53 5.01
C TYR A 16 -13.47 2.69 4.66
N GLY A 17 -13.67 1.76 3.72
CA GLY A 17 -12.60 0.97 3.11
C GLY A 17 -12.68 1.09 1.59
N VAL A 18 -11.54 1.32 0.95
CA VAL A 18 -11.39 1.42 -0.50
C VAL A 18 -10.44 0.33 -0.96
N VAL A 19 -10.81 -0.34 -2.05
CA VAL A 19 -9.98 -1.37 -2.69
C VAL A 19 -9.27 -0.74 -3.88
N THR A 20 -7.97 -1.04 -4.04
CA THR A 20 -7.26 -0.66 -5.25
C THR A 20 -7.66 -1.53 -6.42
N VAL A 21 -7.43 -1.00 -7.63
CA VAL A 21 -7.30 -1.86 -8.80
C VAL A 21 -6.14 -2.83 -8.61
N PRO A 22 -6.19 -4.03 -9.22
CA PRO A 22 -5.11 -5.01 -9.13
C PRO A 22 -3.80 -4.43 -9.67
N PHE A 23 -2.75 -4.51 -8.85
CA PHE A 23 -1.39 -4.12 -9.22
C PHE A 23 -0.51 -5.36 -9.42
N SER A 24 0.58 -5.20 -10.19
CA SER A 24 1.66 -6.19 -10.23
C SER A 24 2.30 -6.34 -8.85
N ILE A 25 2.76 -7.54 -8.48
CA ILE A 25 3.36 -7.81 -7.17
C ILE A 25 4.43 -6.79 -6.77
N ARG A 26 5.35 -6.49 -7.69
CA ARG A 26 6.47 -5.56 -7.43
C ARG A 26 5.98 -4.15 -7.08
N GLU A 27 4.97 -3.67 -7.80
CA GLU A 27 4.37 -2.36 -7.58
C GLU A 27 3.55 -2.34 -6.30
N GLY A 28 2.69 -3.35 -6.09
CA GLY A 28 1.82 -3.40 -4.92
C GLY A 28 2.60 -3.49 -3.60
N ILE A 29 3.71 -4.24 -3.57
CA ILE A 29 4.61 -4.27 -2.40
C ILE A 29 5.21 -2.88 -2.13
N ASN A 30 5.70 -2.20 -3.17
CA ASN A 30 6.30 -0.88 -3.00
C ASN A 30 5.27 0.17 -2.56
N ILE A 31 4.07 0.13 -3.12
CA ILE A 31 2.94 0.99 -2.75
C ILE A 31 2.52 0.76 -1.29
N PHE A 32 2.50 -0.51 -0.86
CA PHE A 32 2.18 -0.87 0.53
C PHE A 32 3.20 -0.26 1.50
N PHE A 33 4.50 -0.37 1.20
CA PHE A 33 5.56 0.19 2.06
C PHE A 33 5.69 1.72 1.99
N ALA A 34 5.47 2.30 0.82
CA ALA A 34 5.53 3.76 0.64
C ALA A 34 4.34 4.49 1.27
N GLU A 35 3.30 3.74 1.66
CA GLU A 35 2.03 4.24 2.19
C GLU A 35 1.36 5.33 1.35
N PHE A 36 1.69 5.36 0.06
CA PHE A 36 1.25 6.37 -0.88
C PHE A 36 0.89 5.72 -2.22
N VAL A 37 -0.38 5.87 -2.59
CA VAL A 37 -0.84 5.53 -3.94
C VAL A 37 -0.79 6.78 -4.79
N GLN A 38 0.26 6.89 -5.61
CA GLN A 38 0.46 7.98 -6.56
C GLN A 38 -0.77 8.18 -7.47
N THR A 39 -1.33 7.09 -8.00
CA THR A 39 -2.48 7.14 -8.92
C THR A 39 -3.74 7.77 -8.33
N LYS A 40 -3.90 7.73 -7.00
CA LYS A 40 -5.09 8.27 -6.30
C LYS A 40 -4.75 9.44 -5.38
N ASN A 41 -3.49 9.90 -5.36
CA ASN A 41 -2.98 10.88 -4.39
C ASN A 41 -3.45 10.59 -2.96
N LEU A 42 -3.49 9.31 -2.60
CA LEU A 42 -4.03 8.87 -1.32
C LEU A 42 -2.88 8.38 -0.44
N ARG A 43 -2.79 8.95 0.77
CA ARG A 43 -1.76 8.65 1.77
C ARG A 43 -2.43 7.90 2.92
N PHE A 44 -1.90 6.73 3.29
CA PHE A 44 -2.53 5.85 4.28
C PHE A 44 -2.11 6.17 5.72
N HIS A 45 -0.89 6.66 5.89
CA HIS A 45 -0.33 7.19 7.14
C HIS A 45 0.60 8.36 6.81
N ASP A 46 0.89 9.21 7.81
CA ASP A 46 1.83 10.32 7.63
C ASP A 46 3.28 9.82 7.54
N ASP A 47 3.60 8.72 8.22
CA ASP A 47 4.95 8.18 8.38
C ASP A 47 5.19 6.93 7.55
N SER A 48 6.04 7.02 6.52
CA SER A 48 6.44 5.86 5.74
C SER A 48 7.19 4.84 6.58
N PHE A 49 6.78 3.57 6.51
CA PHE A 49 7.43 2.49 7.24
C PHE A 49 8.76 2.12 6.56
N THR A 50 9.81 2.89 6.86
CA THR A 50 11.18 2.61 6.39
C THR A 50 11.85 1.63 7.34
N PHE A 51 12.36 0.53 6.81
CA PHE A 51 13.14 -0.43 7.60
C PHE A 51 14.40 0.28 8.14
N LYS A 52 14.41 0.60 9.43
CA LYS A 52 15.63 1.08 10.09
C LYS A 52 16.58 -0.11 10.21
N ALA A 53 17.61 -0.17 9.37
CA ALA A 53 18.73 -1.07 9.59
C ALA A 53 19.44 -0.62 10.89
N THR A 54 19.21 -1.33 11.98
CA THR A 54 20.02 -1.18 13.20
C THR A 54 21.41 -1.73 12.89
N ASN A 55 22.41 -0.86 12.91
CA ASN A 55 23.83 -1.25 12.91
C ASN A 55 24.26 -1.53 14.35
#